data_AF-A0A0F9KKI8-F1
#
_entry.id   AF-A0A0F9KKI8-F1
#
_cell.length_a   1.000
_cell.length_b   1.000
_cell.length_c   1.000
_cell.angle_alpha   90.00
_cell.angle_beta   90.00
_cell.angle_gamma   90.00
#
_symmetry.space_group_name_H-M   'P 1'
#
loop_
_entity.id
_entity.type
_entity.pdbx_description
1 polymer ?
#
loop_
_entity_poly.entity_id
_entity_poly.type
_entity_poly.pdbx_seq_one_letter_code
_entity_poly.pdbx_strand_id
1 'polypeptide(L)'
;MGKKAKVTMYLDHVRMRVENATEEALHKLALEVDGISKVNIVANDQVDTGFMLNSIYVESQVGSTYGGTRPGDESNKAPRFRLPRRYASTAVIVGAIYAIYQEVLQPFLRPAGSEVMARVKGIMEPVYRRKIRD
;
A
#
# COMPACT_ATOMS: atom_id res chain seq x y z
N MET A 1 44.60 9.27 32.66
CA MET A 1 44.51 9.13 31.18
C MET A 1 43.28 8.27 30.84
N GLY A 2 42.18 8.90 30.42
CA GLY A 2 40.97 8.17 30.03
C GLY A 2 41.13 7.57 28.62
N LYS A 3 41.00 6.25 28.49
CA LYS A 3 40.93 5.58 27.18
C LYS A 3 39.69 6.10 26.44
N LYS A 4 39.88 6.92 25.40
CA LYS A 4 38.80 7.29 24.48
C LYS A 4 38.43 6.03 23.68
N ALA A 5 37.25 5.48 23.94
CA ALA A 5 36.71 4.39 23.14
C ALA A 5 36.54 4.88 21.69
N LYS A 6 37.18 4.21 20.74
CA LYS A 6 37.04 4.51 19.31
C LYS A 6 35.73 3.88 18.85
N VAL A 7 34.66 4.68 18.81
CA VAL A 7 33.35 4.24 18.32
C VAL A 7 33.39 4.26 16.79
N THR A 8 33.54 3.09 16.17
CA THR A 8 33.35 2.93 14.73
C THR A 8 31.85 2.87 14.46
N MET A 9 31.25 4.01 14.15
CA MET A 9 29.85 4.09 13.74
C MET A 9 29.69 3.45 12.35
N TYR A 10 29.07 2.26 12.29
CA TYR A 10 28.67 1.62 11.03
C TYR A 10 27.40 2.28 10.46
N LEU A 11 27.47 3.59 10.19
CA LEU A 11 26.33 4.40 9.74
C LEU A 11 25.63 3.79 8.52
N ASP A 12 26.39 3.26 7.55
CA ASP A 12 25.83 2.63 6.36
C ASP A 12 25.03 1.36 6.70
N HIS A 13 25.53 0.56 7.64
CA HIS A 13 24.85 -0.66 8.08
C HIS A 13 23.59 -0.35 8.89
N VAL A 14 23.63 0.71 9.72
CA VAL A 14 22.45 1.18 10.47
C VAL A 14 21.41 1.72 9.49
N ARG A 15 21.83 2.53 8.52
CA ARG A 15 20.96 3.09 7.49
C ARG A 15 20.27 2.02 6.67
N MET A 16 21.00 1.02 6.15
CA MET A 16 20.40 -0.09 5.41
C MET A 16 19.39 -0.87 6.25
N ARG A 17 19.68 -1.12 7.53
CA ARG A 17 18.72 -1.80 8.43
C ARG A 17 17.45 -0.97 8.64
N VAL A 18 17.59 0.35 8.82
CA VAL A 18 16.46 1.26 8.98
C VAL A 18 15.63 1.32 7.70
N GLU A 19 16.27 1.41 6.53
CA GLU A 19 15.58 1.42 5.23
C GLU A 19 14.77 0.12 5.02
N ASN A 20 15.38 -1.05 5.24
CA ASN A 20 14.67 -2.33 5.12
C ASN A 20 13.51 -2.46 6.13
N ALA A 21 13.74 -2.09 7.39
CA ALA A 21 12.68 -2.10 8.40
C ALA A 21 11.53 -1.14 8.06
N THR A 22 11.85 0.00 7.46
CA THR A 22 10.84 0.96 6.98
C THR A 22 10.02 0.38 5.83
N GLU A 23 10.66 -0.28 4.87
CA GLU A 23 9.96 -0.93 3.76
C GLU A 23 9.03 -2.06 4.24
N GLU A 24 9.49 -2.90 5.18
CA GLU A 24 8.66 -3.94 5.78
C GLU A 24 7.47 -3.36 6.55
N ALA A 25 7.68 -2.29 7.32
CA ALA A 25 6.61 -1.63 8.05
C ALA A 25 5.57 -1.03 7.09
N LEU A 26 6.01 -0.31 6.07
CA LEU A 26 5.12 0.25 5.04
C LEU A 26 4.36 -0.85 4.29
N HIS A 27 5.01 -1.98 4.00
CA HIS A 27 4.37 -3.11 3.35
C HIS A 27 3.25 -3.70 4.22
N LYS A 28 3.49 -3.92 5.52
CA LYS A 28 2.47 -4.43 6.45
C LYS A 28 1.27 -3.48 6.58
N LEU A 29 1.52 -2.18 6.71
CA LEU A 29 0.46 -1.18 6.76
C LEU A 29 -0.38 -1.19 5.48
N ALA A 30 0.26 -1.33 4.31
CA ALA A 30 -0.46 -1.40 3.05
C ALA A 30 -1.30 -2.69 2.91
N LEU A 31 -0.82 -3.83 3.42
CA LEU A 31 -1.61 -5.06 3.49
C LEU A 31 -2.84 -4.90 4.39
N GLU A 32 -2.72 -4.17 5.49
CA GLU A 32 -3.85 -3.84 6.36
C GLU A 32 -4.86 -2.95 5.64
N VAL A 33 -4.41 -1.92 4.93
CA VAL A 33 -5.28 -1.07 4.10
C VAL A 33 -5.98 -1.89 3.01
N ASP A 34 -5.28 -2.79 2.31
CA ASP A 34 -5.88 -3.70 1.32
C ASP A 34 -6.98 -4.58 1.95
N GLY A 35 -6.69 -5.17 3.12
CA GLY A 35 -7.66 -5.99 3.85
C GLY A 35 -8.92 -5.21 4.25
N ILE A 36 -8.76 -4.03 4.87
CA ILE A 36 -9.89 -3.19 5.28
C ILE A 36 -10.68 -2.68 4.07
N SER A 37 -10.00 -2.33 2.98
CA SER A 37 -10.65 -1.91 1.72
C SER A 37 -11.60 -2.99 1.19
N LYS A 38 -11.15 -4.25 1.24
CA LYS A 38 -11.95 -5.42 0.82
C LYS A 38 -13.15 -5.64 1.74
N VAL A 39 -12.98 -5.46 3.05
CA VAL A 39 -14.10 -5.50 4.01
C VAL A 39 -15.11 -4.38 3.73
N ASN A 40 -14.64 -3.17 3.45
CA ASN A 40 -15.50 -2.02 3.15
C ASN A 40 -16.33 -2.22 1.87
N ILE A 41 -15.77 -2.84 0.82
CA ILE A 41 -16.52 -3.18 -0.41
C ILE A 41 -17.72 -4.07 -0.07
N VAL A 42 -17.49 -5.11 0.74
CA VAL A 42 -18.55 -6.04 1.16
C VAL A 42 -19.57 -5.34 2.06
N ALA A 43 -19.10 -4.50 3.00
CA ALA A 43 -19.97 -3.77 3.92
C ALA A 43 -20.82 -2.70 3.23
N ASN A 44 -20.34 -2.14 2.12
CA ASN A 44 -21.06 -1.13 1.31
C ASN A 44 -22.16 -1.75 0.42
N ASP A 45 -22.34 -3.07 0.44
CA ASP A 45 -23.27 -3.82 -0.42
C ASP A 45 -23.07 -3.50 -1.92
N GLN A 46 -21.81 -3.31 -2.32
CA GLN A 46 -21.45 -3.01 -3.70
C GLN A 46 -21.61 -4.25 -4.57
N VAL A 47 -22.15 -4.06 -5.78
CA VAL A 47 -22.23 -5.13 -6.78
C VAL A 47 -20.82 -5.52 -7.20
N ASP A 48 -20.28 -6.57 -6.59
CA ASP A 48 -18.98 -7.15 -6.90
C ASP A 48 -19.11 -8.64 -7.24
N THR A 49 -18.86 -8.99 -8.50
CA THR A 49 -18.73 -10.39 -8.97
C THR A 49 -17.34 -10.97 -8.71
N GLY A 50 -16.54 -10.31 -7.86
CA GLY A 50 -15.14 -10.60 -7.58
C GLY A 50 -14.17 -9.71 -8.36
N PHE A 51 -14.65 -8.84 -9.24
CA PHE A 51 -13.83 -7.89 -10.00
C PHE A 51 -13.24 -6.79 -9.13
N MET A 52 -14.04 -6.19 -8.24
CA MET A 52 -13.56 -5.11 -7.37
C MET A 52 -12.54 -5.66 -6.37
N LEU A 53 -12.86 -6.75 -5.67
CA LEU A 53 -11.96 -7.41 -4.73
C LEU A 53 -10.63 -7.86 -5.39
N ASN A 54 -10.66 -8.33 -6.64
CA ASN A 54 -9.45 -8.71 -7.38
C ASN A 54 -8.71 -7.54 -8.01
N SER A 55 -9.31 -6.34 -8.05
CA SER A 55 -8.67 -5.16 -8.60
C SER A 55 -7.80 -4.39 -7.60
N ILE A 56 -7.89 -4.76 -6.32
CA ILE A 56 -7.12 -4.19 -5.22
C ILE A 56 -5.91 -5.06 -4.90
N TYR A 57 -4.73 -4.47 -4.92
CA TYR A 57 -3.50 -5.14 -4.56
C TYR A 57 -2.47 -4.16 -3.99
N VAL A 58 -1.46 -4.72 -3.34
CA VAL A 58 -0.31 -4.00 -2.79
C VAL A 58 0.88 -4.26 -3.70
N GLU A 59 1.63 -3.21 -4.02
CA GLU A 59 2.98 -3.30 -4.58
C GLU A 59 3.94 -2.61 -3.62
N SER A 60 5.05 -3.27 -3.27
CA SER A 60 6.18 -2.70 -2.52
C SER A 60 7.49 -3.27 -3.06
N GLN A 61 8.63 -2.77 -2.56
CA GLN A 61 9.93 -3.41 -2.83
C GLN A 61 10.05 -4.80 -2.18
N VAL A 62 9.30 -5.05 -1.10
CA VAL A 62 9.28 -6.32 -0.36
C VAL A 62 8.46 -7.39 -1.07
N GLY A 63 7.41 -6.99 -1.80
CA GLY A 63 6.56 -7.93 -2.51
C GLY A 63 5.31 -7.30 -3.12
N SER A 64 4.58 -8.11 -3.88
CA SER A 64 3.35 -7.72 -4.55
C SER A 64 2.25 -8.75 -4.30
N THR A 65 1.05 -8.29 -3.93
CA THR A 65 -0.13 -9.16 -3.86
C THR A 65 -0.88 -9.27 -5.18
N TYR A 66 -0.38 -8.63 -6.25
CA TYR A 66 -0.94 -8.67 -7.60
C TYR A 66 -1.13 -10.10 -8.13
N GLY A 67 -0.21 -11.02 -7.78
CA GLY A 67 -0.31 -12.43 -8.17
C GLY A 67 -1.39 -13.22 -7.42
N GLY A 68 -1.79 -12.74 -6.24
CA GLY A 68 -2.76 -13.40 -5.35
C GLY A 68 -4.22 -13.01 -5.60
N THR A 69 -4.48 -12.01 -6.46
CA THR A 69 -5.84 -11.71 -6.94
C THR A 69 -6.34 -12.93 -7.71
N ARG A 70 -7.54 -13.46 -7.36
CA ARG A 70 -8.06 -14.74 -7.87
C ARG A 70 -7.99 -14.83 -9.40
N PRO A 71 -7.87 -16.05 -9.97
CA PRO A 71 -7.84 -16.24 -11.42
C PRO A 71 -9.22 -15.93 -12.01
N GLY A 72 -9.45 -14.66 -12.33
CA GLY A 72 -10.33 -14.24 -13.42
C GLY A 72 -9.49 -14.01 -14.67
N ASP A 73 -10.16 -13.98 -15.83
CA ASP A 73 -9.58 -13.59 -17.12
C ASP A 73 -8.53 -12.48 -16.94
N GLU A 74 -7.32 -12.67 -17.46
CA GLU A 74 -6.24 -11.67 -17.32
C GLU A 74 -6.66 -10.28 -17.82
N SER A 75 -7.69 -10.21 -18.69
CA SER A 75 -8.32 -8.97 -19.16
C SER A 75 -8.92 -8.10 -18.04
N ASN A 76 -9.19 -8.69 -16.87
CA ASN A 76 -9.88 -8.02 -15.77
C ASN A 76 -8.95 -7.62 -14.64
N LYS A 77 -7.66 -7.94 -14.75
CA LYS A 77 -6.65 -7.50 -13.80
C LYS A 77 -6.25 -6.06 -14.10
N ALA A 78 -6.12 -5.29 -13.03
CA ALA A 78 -5.47 -3.99 -13.07
C ALA A 78 -4.12 -4.06 -13.79
N PRO A 79 -3.67 -3.05 -14.55
CA PRO A 79 -2.28 -3.00 -15.00
C PRO A 79 -1.35 -3.00 -13.79
N ARG A 80 -0.26 -3.79 -13.86
CA ARG A 80 0.72 -3.84 -12.78
C ARG A 80 1.43 -2.49 -12.66
N PHE A 81 1.31 -1.88 -11.49
CA PHE A 81 2.02 -0.64 -11.17
C PHE A 81 3.47 -0.95 -10.77
N ARG A 82 4.40 -0.10 -11.20
CA ARG A 82 5.81 -0.17 -10.77
C ARG A 82 6.13 1.04 -9.92
N LEU A 83 6.62 0.78 -8.71
CA LEU A 83 7.04 1.84 -7.81
C LEU A 83 8.36 2.49 -8.24
N PRO A 84 8.56 3.79 -7.95
CA PRO A 84 9.86 4.43 -8.10
C PRO A 84 10.85 3.84 -7.09
N ARG A 85 11.97 3.28 -7.57
CA ARG A 85 13.01 2.66 -6.72
C ARG A 85 13.85 3.63 -5.87
N ARG A 86 13.56 4.93 -5.91
CA ARG A 86 14.41 5.94 -5.25
C ARG A 86 14.18 6.04 -3.74
N TYR A 87 13.06 5.56 -3.24
CA TYR A 87 12.67 5.68 -1.82
C TYR A 87 11.91 4.43 -1.36
N ALA A 88 11.97 4.15 -0.05
CA ALA A 88 11.08 3.20 0.60
C ALA A 88 9.64 3.61 0.31
N SER A 89 8.95 2.81 -0.50
CA SER A 89 7.61 3.14 -1.00
C SER A 89 6.79 1.89 -1.16
N THR A 90 5.51 2.05 -0.89
CA THR A 90 4.48 1.03 -1.03
C THR A 90 3.24 1.70 -1.60
N ALA A 91 2.53 1.02 -2.49
CA ALA A 91 1.26 1.49 -3.03
C ALA A 91 0.18 0.42 -2.83
N VAL A 92 -1.00 0.88 -2.41
CA VAL A 92 -2.25 0.13 -2.54
C VAL A 92 -2.91 0.65 -3.80
N ILE A 93 -3.18 -0.25 -4.75
CA ILE A 93 -3.63 0.09 -6.09
C ILE A 93 -5.03 -0.48 -6.28
N VAL A 94 -5.91 0.35 -6.83
CA VAL A 94 -7.22 -0.05 -7.37
C VAL A 94 -7.14 0.17 -8.88
N GLY A 95 -7.18 -0.89 -9.67
CA GLY A 95 -6.97 -0.75 -11.12
C GLY A 95 -8.13 -1.18 -12.01
N ALA A 96 -9.29 -1.52 -11.45
CA ALA A 96 -10.51 -1.65 -12.25
C ALA A 96 -11.22 -0.29 -12.33
N ILE A 97 -11.56 0.14 -13.55
CA ILE A 97 -12.30 1.39 -13.79
C ILE A 97 -13.61 1.42 -12.99
N TYR A 98 -14.32 0.30 -12.96
CA TYR A 98 -15.54 0.17 -12.17
C TYR A 98 -15.29 0.35 -10.66
N ALA A 99 -14.20 -0.19 -10.12
CA ALA A 99 -13.84 0.01 -8.71
C ALA A 99 -13.44 1.47 -8.42
N ILE A 100 -12.79 2.16 -9.36
CA ILE A 100 -12.50 3.60 -9.25
C ILE A 100 -13.80 4.41 -9.26
N TYR A 101 -14.76 4.06 -10.12
CA TYR A 101 -16.08 4.69 -10.14
C TYR A 101 -16.83 4.48 -8.82
N GLN A 102 -16.83 3.25 -8.30
CA GLN A 102 -17.46 2.93 -7.02
C GLN A 102 -16.79 3.63 -5.84
N GLU A 103 -15.46 3.79 -5.83
CA GLU A 103 -14.75 4.55 -4.80
C GLU A 103 -15.23 6.02 -4.71
N VAL A 104 -15.71 6.60 -5.83
CA VAL A 104 -16.25 7.97 -5.84
C VAL A 104 -17.66 8.02 -5.23
N LEU A 105 -18.48 6.99 -5.48
CA LEU A 105 -19.86 6.93 -4.98
C LEU A 105 -19.94 6.47 -3.52
N GLN A 106 -19.18 5.44 -3.18
CA GLN A 106 -19.16 4.75 -1.91
C GLN A 106 -17.70 4.38 -1.59
N PRO A 107 -16.95 5.30 -0.96
CA PRO A 107 -15.54 5.12 -0.67
C PRO A 107 -15.29 3.87 0.17
N PHE A 108 -14.30 3.06 -0.24
CA PHE A 108 -13.82 1.88 0.47
C PHE A 108 -12.32 1.96 0.75
N LEU A 109 -11.52 2.53 -0.15
CA LEU A 109 -10.06 2.64 -0.04
C LEU A 109 -9.65 3.83 0.84
N ARG A 110 -10.24 5.01 0.61
CA ARG A 110 -9.97 6.19 1.44
C ARG A 110 -10.24 5.98 2.92
N PRO A 111 -11.42 5.47 3.34
CA PRO A 111 -11.68 5.23 4.76
C PRO A 111 -10.73 4.17 5.35
N ALA A 112 -10.37 3.12 4.60
CA ALA A 112 -9.38 2.15 5.02
C ALA A 112 -8.01 2.79 5.30
N GLY A 113 -7.55 3.65 4.39
CA GLY A 113 -6.33 4.43 4.57
C GLY A 113 -6.38 5.31 5.82
N SER A 114 -7.47 6.06 6.00
CA SER A 114 -7.67 6.92 7.19
C SER A 114 -7.69 6.13 8.49
N GLU A 115 -8.32 4.95 8.50
CA GLU A 115 -8.40 4.08 9.68
C GLU A 115 -7.02 3.58 10.10
N VAL A 116 -6.25 3.03 9.16
CA VAL A 116 -4.87 2.58 9.44
C VAL A 116 -4.03 3.75 9.92
N MET A 117 -4.10 4.90 9.24
CA MET A 117 -3.37 6.11 9.60
C MET A 117 -3.70 6.63 11.00
N ALA A 118 -4.96 6.57 11.43
CA ALA A 118 -5.37 6.96 12.77
C ALA A 118 -4.72 6.09 13.86
N ARG A 119 -4.40 4.83 13.56
CA ARG A 119 -3.70 3.91 14.48
C ARG A 119 -2.20 4.23 14.60
N VAL A 120 -1.57 4.74 13.54
CA VAL A 120 -0.12 5.01 13.49
C VAL A 120 0.28 6.42 13.97
N LYS A 121 -0.64 7.15 14.63
CA LYS A 121 -0.52 8.50 15.21
C LYS A 121 0.85 9.19 15.06
N GLY A 122 0.94 10.16 14.15
CA GLY A 122 2.04 11.14 14.09
C GLY A 122 3.27 10.73 13.28
N ILE A 123 3.33 9.51 12.75
CA ILE A 123 4.47 9.04 11.93
C ILE A 123 4.23 9.25 10.43
N MET A 124 2.97 9.42 10.02
CA MET A 124 2.58 9.52 8.61
C MET A 124 1.59 10.67 8.38
N GLU A 125 1.75 11.39 7.27
CA GLU A 125 0.88 12.50 6.86
C GLU A 125 0.04 12.09 5.62
N PRO A 126 -1.29 12.29 5.62
CA PRO A 126 -2.12 11.96 4.47
C PRO A 126 -1.95 13.00 3.37
N VAL A 127 -1.30 12.62 2.28
CA VAL A 127 -1.18 13.45 1.07
C VAL A 127 -2.07 12.88 -0.03
N TYR A 128 -3.22 13.51 -0.27
CA TYR A 128 -4.09 13.14 -1.38
C TYR A 128 -3.63 13.84 -2.67
N ARG A 129 -3.02 13.10 -3.60
CA ARG A 129 -2.79 13.57 -4.98
C ARG A 129 -3.59 12.72 -5.96
N ARG A 130 -4.55 13.34 -6.65
CA ARG A 130 -5.25 12.74 -7.78
C ARG A 130 -4.40 12.97 -9.04
N LYS A 131 -3.87 11.90 -9.63
CA LYS A 131 -3.26 11.95 -10.97
C LYS A 131 -4.26 11.31 -11.94
N ILE A 132 -5.11 12.15 -12.53
CA ILE A 132 -5.92 11.73 -13.68
C ILE A 132 -4.96 11.77 -14.87
N ARG A 133 -4.78 10.66 -15.56
CA ARG A 133 -4.18 10.66 -16.90
C ARG A 133 -5.34 10.81 -17.87
N ASP A 134 -5.36 11.92 -18.60
CA ASP A 134 -6.16 12.10 -19.82
C ASP A 134 -5.61 11.20 -20.93
#